data_AF-A0A2K8WWG0-F1
#
_entry.id   AF-A0A2K8WWG0-F1
#
_cell.length_a   1.000
_cell.length_b   1.000
_cell.length_c   1.000
_cell.angle_alpha   90.00
_cell.angle_beta   90.00
_cell.angle_gamma   90.00
#
_symmetry.space_group_name_H-M   'P 1'
#
loop_
_entity.id
_entity.type
_entity.pdbx_description
1 polymer ?
#
loop_
_entity_poly.entity_id
_entity_poly.type
_entity_poly.pdbx_seq_one_letter_code
_entity_poly.pdbx_strand_id
1 'polypeptide(L)'
;MKETKWKFKGHNMNFLDVNTADFPESKELLEIIDESKKKELKQIFEDGLTINYEHYKKYLFESNFFMFKDLEDNIKESVHCLIIGSFIASITNTNLILERAIKLALIQYEAGGLSNFDDEKIIEKYIKADEVYSGKSLDKNIQKCIKYNILNSEESQELKEYKLKFRDGFSHFTPKNILKGESKMISIPLDSQNSKMERHLKMPTYQAKEVKMFARQNAEAHLKYVLGIINHLQYKVLEKFKQA
;
A
#
# COMPACT_ATOMS: atom_id res chain seq x y z
N MET A 1 11.18 23.87 9.01
CA MET A 1 12.02 22.94 8.24
C MET A 1 12.88 23.78 7.30
N LYS A 2 14.22 23.77 7.37
CA LYS A 2 15.03 24.44 6.34
C LYS A 2 14.98 23.56 5.10
N GLU A 3 14.53 24.09 3.97
CA GLU A 3 14.58 23.38 2.69
C GLU A 3 16.05 23.10 2.33
N THR A 4 16.47 21.86 2.56
CA THR A 4 17.73 21.35 2.01
C THR A 4 17.57 21.24 0.50
N LYS A 5 18.10 22.21 -0.25
CA LYS A 5 18.19 22.12 -1.71
C LYS A 5 18.98 20.88 -2.11
N TRP A 6 18.38 20.05 -2.96
CA TRP A 6 19.04 18.90 -3.57
C TRP A 6 20.29 19.38 -4.32
N LYS A 7 21.45 18.75 -4.08
CA LYS A 7 22.78 19.20 -4.53
C LYS A 7 23.07 18.91 -6.01
N PHE A 8 22.04 18.86 -6.86
CA PHE A 8 22.24 18.67 -8.30
C PHE A 8 22.88 19.94 -8.88
N LYS A 9 24.17 19.87 -9.23
CA LYS A 9 24.93 20.96 -9.87
C LYS A 9 24.79 20.90 -11.40
N GLY A 10 23.55 20.88 -11.89
CA GLY A 10 23.27 21.20 -13.30
C GLY A 10 23.11 22.71 -13.45
N HIS A 11 23.41 23.27 -14.64
CA HIS A 11 22.95 24.62 -14.96
C HIS A 11 21.46 24.72 -14.62
N ASN A 12 21.02 25.80 -13.97
CA ASN A 12 19.64 26.06 -13.56
C ASN A 12 18.66 25.83 -14.73
N MET A 13 18.27 24.58 -14.96
CA MET A 13 17.05 24.22 -15.64
C MET A 13 16.05 23.96 -14.53
N ASN A 14 15.67 25.02 -13.81
CA ASN A 14 14.40 25.00 -13.13
C ASN A 14 13.36 24.98 -14.25
N PHE A 15 12.93 23.78 -14.64
CA PHE A 15 11.84 23.56 -15.59
C PHE A 15 10.52 24.23 -15.12
N LEU A 16 10.47 24.60 -13.83
CA LEU A 16 9.40 25.32 -13.17
C LEU A 16 9.64 26.84 -13.06
N ASP A 17 10.87 27.34 -13.27
CA ASP A 17 11.20 28.78 -13.37
C ASP A 17 11.30 29.17 -14.85
N VAL A 18 10.32 28.77 -15.66
CA VAL A 18 10.15 29.44 -16.95
C VAL A 18 9.71 30.85 -16.61
N ASN A 19 10.61 31.82 -16.78
CA ASN A 19 10.28 33.23 -16.63
C ASN A 19 9.31 33.58 -17.77
N THR A 20 8.00 33.46 -17.49
CA THR A 20 6.92 33.64 -18.49
C THR A 20 6.91 35.04 -19.12
N ALA A 21 7.70 35.98 -18.57
CA ALA A 21 7.98 37.28 -19.15
C ALA A 21 8.74 37.21 -20.50
N ASP A 22 9.55 36.18 -20.73
CA ASP A 22 10.39 36.06 -21.94
C ASP A 22 9.65 35.37 -23.11
N PHE A 23 8.50 34.73 -22.85
CA PHE A 23 7.71 34.00 -23.84
C PHE A 23 6.20 34.08 -23.53
N PRO A 24 5.50 35.17 -23.90
CA PRO A 24 4.08 35.35 -23.57
C PRO A 24 3.17 34.23 -24.13
N GLU A 25 3.50 33.67 -25.29
CA GLU A 25 2.80 32.51 -25.88
C GLU A 25 2.95 31.23 -25.03
N SER A 26 4.05 31.11 -24.27
CA SER A 26 4.24 30.00 -23.33
C SER A 26 3.34 30.12 -22.10
N LYS A 27 2.98 31.34 -21.70
CA LYS A 27 2.10 31.58 -20.54
C LYS A 27 0.68 31.16 -20.84
N GLU A 28 0.14 31.55 -21.99
CA GLU A 28 -1.20 31.15 -22.44
C GLU A 28 -1.29 29.63 -22.61
N LEU A 29 -0.26 29.00 -23.20
CA LEU A 29 -0.21 27.54 -23.33
C LEU A 29 -0.17 26.84 -21.96
N LEU A 30 0.60 27.36 -20.99
CA LEU A 30 0.66 26.81 -19.63
C LEU A 30 -0.67 26.95 -18.90
N GLU A 31 -1.37 28.07 -19.03
CA GLU A 31 -2.71 28.27 -18.47
C GLU A 31 -3.73 27.29 -19.06
N ILE A 32 -3.67 27.06 -20.39
CA ILE A 32 -4.51 26.06 -21.07
C ILE A 32 -4.21 24.64 -20.55
N ILE A 33 -2.93 24.28 -20.38
CA ILE A 33 -2.53 22.97 -19.84
C ILE A 33 -3.01 22.82 -18.39
N ASP A 34 -2.84 23.84 -17.55
CA ASP A 34 -3.24 23.81 -16.14
C ASP A 34 -4.75 23.60 -16.00
N GLU A 35 -5.56 24.39 -16.71
CA GLU A 35 -7.03 24.25 -16.69
C GLU A 35 -7.46 22.89 -17.27
N SER A 36 -6.77 22.38 -18.30
CA SER A 36 -7.01 21.03 -18.82
C SER A 36 -6.72 19.95 -17.76
N LYS A 37 -5.61 20.06 -17.02
CA LYS A 37 -5.25 19.11 -15.95
C LYS A 37 -6.17 19.18 -14.76
N LYS A 38 -6.61 20.38 -14.38
CA LYS A 38 -7.62 20.59 -13.35
C LYS A 38 -8.97 19.97 -13.72
N LYS A 39 -9.38 20.10 -14.99
CA LYS A 39 -10.59 19.45 -15.50
C LYS A 39 -10.47 17.92 -15.50
N GLU A 40 -9.33 17.38 -15.96
CA GLU A 40 -9.04 15.94 -15.91
C GLU A 40 -9.13 15.42 -14.46
N LEU A 41 -8.52 16.13 -13.51
CA LEU A 41 -8.56 15.76 -12.10
C LEU A 41 -9.99 15.77 -11.55
N LYS A 42 -10.76 16.83 -11.82
CA LYS A 42 -12.16 16.93 -11.40
C LYS A 42 -12.98 15.75 -11.92
N GLN A 43 -12.80 15.38 -13.18
CA GLN A 43 -13.49 14.25 -13.78
C GLN A 43 -13.15 12.93 -13.07
N ILE A 44 -11.88 12.69 -12.72
CA ILE A 44 -11.47 11.48 -11.99
C ILE A 44 -12.23 11.34 -10.66
N PHE A 45 -12.36 12.43 -9.91
CA PHE A 45 -13.09 12.41 -8.64
C PHE A 45 -14.60 12.25 -8.83
N GLU A 46 -15.19 12.97 -9.79
CA GLU A 46 -16.62 12.86 -10.11
C GLU A 46 -16.98 11.44 -10.57
N ASP A 47 -16.23 10.88 -11.52
CA ASP A 47 -16.41 9.51 -12.00
C ASP A 47 -16.27 8.50 -10.86
N GLY A 48 -15.25 8.67 -10.01
CA GLY A 48 -15.06 7.79 -8.86
C GLY A 48 -16.25 7.79 -7.91
N LEU A 49 -16.77 8.98 -7.60
CA LEU A 49 -17.95 9.13 -6.73
C LEU A 49 -19.23 8.57 -7.37
N THR A 50 -19.43 8.77 -8.67
CA THR A 50 -20.64 8.30 -9.36
C THR A 50 -20.61 6.80 -9.63
N ILE A 51 -19.45 6.24 -10.00
CA ILE A 51 -19.33 4.86 -10.49
C ILE A 51 -18.95 3.90 -9.36
N ASN A 52 -17.99 4.27 -8.51
CA ASN A 52 -17.32 3.33 -7.62
C ASN A 52 -17.69 3.49 -6.14
N TYR A 53 -18.22 4.64 -5.72
CA TYR A 53 -18.51 4.93 -4.32
C TYR A 53 -19.42 3.87 -3.68
N GLU A 54 -20.54 3.54 -4.33
CA GLU A 54 -21.52 2.59 -3.81
C GLU A 54 -20.93 1.19 -3.59
N HIS A 55 -19.98 0.78 -4.43
CA HIS A 55 -19.32 -0.51 -4.32
C HIS A 55 -18.32 -0.57 -3.15
N TYR A 56 -17.60 0.53 -2.91
CA TYR A 56 -16.52 0.58 -1.93
C TYR A 56 -16.92 1.17 -0.56
N LYS A 57 -18.06 1.87 -0.45
CA LYS A 57 -18.47 2.55 0.80
C LYS A 57 -18.57 1.62 2.01
N LYS A 58 -18.86 0.33 1.80
CA LYS A 58 -18.86 -0.69 2.86
C LYS A 58 -17.55 -0.71 3.65
N TYR A 59 -16.41 -0.54 2.98
CA TYR A 59 -15.09 -0.51 3.63
C TYR A 59 -14.84 0.76 4.45
N LEU A 60 -15.59 1.84 4.23
CA LEU A 60 -15.50 3.08 5.01
C LEU A 60 -16.20 2.98 6.37
N PHE A 61 -17.19 2.09 6.51
CA PHE A 61 -18.09 2.05 7.67
C PHE A 61 -18.11 0.71 8.42
N GLU A 62 -17.84 -0.42 7.75
CA GLU A 62 -18.12 -1.76 8.30
C GLU A 62 -16.98 -2.36 9.14
N SER A 63 -15.95 -1.57 9.46
CA SER A 63 -14.73 -2.13 10.04
C SER A 63 -14.62 -1.91 11.55
N ASN A 64 -14.64 -3.00 12.33
CA ASN A 64 -14.48 -2.95 13.79
C ASN A 64 -12.99 -3.06 14.20
N PHE A 65 -12.28 -1.93 14.22
CA PHE A 65 -10.86 -1.84 14.59
C PHE A 65 -10.64 -1.40 16.03
N PHE A 66 -11.26 -2.08 17.00
CA PHE A 66 -11.21 -1.64 18.40
C PHE A 66 -9.79 -1.57 18.99
N MET A 67 -8.84 -2.39 18.52
CA MET A 67 -7.44 -2.40 19.00
C MET A 67 -6.50 -1.57 18.12
N PHE A 68 -6.75 -1.53 16.81
CA PHE A 68 -5.87 -0.88 15.83
C PHE A 68 -6.56 0.33 15.18
N LYS A 69 -7.19 1.19 16.00
CA LYS A 69 -7.89 2.39 15.54
C LYS A 69 -7.00 3.35 14.76
N ASP A 70 -5.69 3.34 15.03
CA ASP A 70 -4.70 4.15 14.32
C ASP A 70 -4.57 3.78 12.83
N LEU A 71 -5.08 2.61 12.41
CA LEU A 71 -5.14 2.22 11.01
C LEU A 71 -6.34 2.78 10.23
N GLU A 72 -7.34 3.34 10.93
CA GLU A 72 -8.63 3.69 10.32
C GLU A 72 -8.47 4.71 9.19
N ASP A 73 -7.68 5.76 9.41
CA ASP A 73 -7.47 6.81 8.40
C ASP A 73 -6.72 6.29 7.18
N ASN A 74 -5.68 5.47 7.38
CA ASN A 74 -4.97 4.85 6.25
C ASN A 74 -5.89 3.91 5.47
N ILE A 75 -6.77 3.17 6.14
CA ILE A 75 -7.74 2.31 5.47
C ILE A 75 -8.71 3.15 4.63
N LYS A 76 -9.24 4.25 5.18
CA LYS A 76 -10.07 5.20 4.42
C LYS A 76 -9.32 5.76 3.21
N GLU A 77 -8.07 6.15 3.36
CA GLU A 77 -7.22 6.59 2.23
C GLU A 77 -7.06 5.52 1.16
N SER A 78 -6.84 4.25 1.55
CA SER A 78 -6.79 3.13 0.61
C SER A 78 -8.11 2.94 -0.14
N VAL A 79 -9.23 3.09 0.54
CA VAL A 79 -10.57 3.01 -0.04
C VAL A 79 -10.85 4.20 -0.96
N HIS A 80 -10.47 5.42 -0.58
CA HIS A 80 -10.56 6.59 -1.46
C HIS A 80 -9.77 6.37 -2.74
N CYS A 81 -8.58 5.77 -2.66
CA CYS A 81 -7.80 5.39 -3.83
C CYS A 81 -8.55 4.38 -4.74
N LEU A 82 -9.26 3.40 -4.17
CA LEU A 82 -10.12 2.50 -4.96
C LEU A 82 -11.26 3.25 -5.64
N ILE A 83 -11.94 4.15 -4.92
CA ILE A 83 -13.06 4.95 -5.43
C ILE A 83 -12.61 5.76 -6.65
N ILE A 84 -11.46 6.44 -6.59
CA ILE A 84 -10.97 7.26 -7.71
C ILE A 84 -10.16 6.47 -8.76
N GLY A 85 -10.08 5.14 -8.66
CA GLY A 85 -9.35 4.30 -9.61
C GLY A 85 -7.82 4.34 -9.51
N SER A 86 -7.27 4.84 -8.42
CA SER A 86 -5.82 4.86 -8.12
C SER A 86 -5.36 3.54 -7.48
N PHE A 87 -5.48 2.44 -8.23
CA PHE A 87 -5.31 1.08 -7.69
C PHE A 87 -3.90 0.77 -7.18
N ILE A 88 -2.85 1.29 -7.81
CA ILE A 88 -1.46 1.09 -7.34
C ILE A 88 -1.25 1.80 -5.99
N ALA A 89 -1.79 3.01 -5.84
CA ALA A 89 -1.70 3.76 -4.58
C ALA A 89 -2.48 3.04 -3.47
N SER A 90 -3.67 2.52 -3.79
CA SER A 90 -4.46 1.68 -2.87
C SER A 90 -3.66 0.45 -2.40
N ILE A 91 -3.03 -0.29 -3.31
CA ILE A 91 -2.18 -1.45 -2.95
C ILE A 91 -1.00 -1.01 -2.07
N THR A 92 -0.31 0.06 -2.45
CA THR A 92 0.85 0.55 -1.70
C THR A 92 0.46 0.96 -0.29
N ASN A 93 -0.66 1.66 -0.11
CA ASN A 93 -1.16 2.02 1.21
C ASN A 93 -1.62 0.79 2.01
N THR A 94 -2.28 -0.16 1.35
CA THR A 94 -2.69 -1.44 1.97
C THR A 94 -1.49 -2.26 2.46
N ASN A 95 -0.36 -2.21 1.75
CA ASN A 95 0.89 -2.82 2.22
C ASN A 95 1.43 -2.14 3.50
N LEU A 96 1.33 -0.81 3.60
CA LEU A 96 1.72 -0.07 4.81
C LEU A 96 0.81 -0.43 5.99
N ILE A 97 -0.50 -0.54 5.74
CA ILE A 97 -1.49 -0.98 6.74
C ILE A 97 -1.14 -2.37 7.26
N LEU A 98 -0.82 -3.33 6.38
CA LEU A 98 -0.41 -4.69 6.78
C LEU A 98 0.85 -4.67 7.66
N GLU A 99 1.87 -3.91 7.28
CA GLU A 99 3.10 -3.79 8.08
C GLU A 99 2.84 -3.21 9.46
N ARG A 100 2.01 -2.16 9.54
CA ARG A 100 1.68 -1.52 10.80
C ARG A 100 0.79 -2.43 11.66
N ALA A 101 -0.17 -3.14 11.08
CA ALA A 101 -1.03 -4.09 11.79
C ALA A 101 -0.23 -5.19 12.49
N ILE A 102 0.75 -5.80 11.80
CA ILE A 102 1.63 -6.82 12.38
C ILE A 102 2.47 -6.24 13.53
N LYS A 103 2.97 -5.01 13.39
CA LYS A 103 3.72 -4.33 14.46
C LYS A 103 2.83 -4.06 15.67
N LEU A 104 1.64 -3.50 15.45
CA LEU A 104 0.67 -3.22 16.50
C LEU A 104 0.27 -4.48 17.25
N ALA A 105 0.05 -5.60 16.56
CA ALA A 105 -0.27 -6.86 17.21
C ALA A 105 0.82 -7.29 18.21
N LEU A 106 2.10 -7.17 17.83
CA LEU A 106 3.23 -7.49 18.72
C LEU A 106 3.36 -6.50 19.88
N ILE A 107 3.21 -5.21 19.61
CA ILE A 107 3.27 -4.15 20.62
C ILE A 107 2.18 -4.36 21.66
N GLN A 108 0.94 -4.57 21.22
CA GLN A 108 -0.20 -4.83 22.11
C GLN A 108 -0.02 -6.11 22.92
N TYR A 109 0.45 -7.17 22.26
CA TYR A 109 0.71 -8.45 22.92
C TYR A 109 1.71 -8.31 24.09
N GLU A 110 2.79 -7.53 23.91
CA GLU A 110 3.78 -7.32 24.96
C GLU A 110 3.35 -6.29 26.02
N ALA A 111 2.62 -5.25 25.61
CA ALA A 111 2.13 -4.23 26.53
C ALA A 111 1.09 -4.77 27.53
N GLY A 112 0.40 -5.86 27.17
CA GLY A 112 -0.68 -6.42 28.00
C GLY A 112 -2.05 -5.77 27.74
N GLY A 113 -2.18 -5.05 26.62
CA GLY A 113 -3.40 -4.37 26.22
C GLY A 113 -3.51 -2.94 26.75
N LEU A 114 -4.39 -2.17 26.12
CA LEU A 114 -4.67 -0.75 26.43
C LEU A 114 -5.87 -0.61 27.37
N SER A 115 -5.95 -1.42 28.42
CA SER A 115 -7.05 -1.31 29.38
C SER A 115 -7.01 0.01 30.16
N ASN A 116 -5.85 0.65 30.27
CA ASN A 116 -5.72 1.98 30.85
C ASN A 116 -4.54 2.77 30.26
N PHE A 117 -4.83 3.81 29.47
CA PHE A 117 -3.82 4.70 28.91
C PHE A 117 -3.21 5.67 29.93
N ASP A 118 -3.78 5.74 31.15
CA ASP A 118 -3.26 6.58 32.23
C ASP A 118 -2.30 5.83 33.17
N ASP A 119 -2.08 4.52 32.93
CA ASP A 119 -1.09 3.74 33.69
C ASP A 119 0.30 3.89 33.07
N GLU A 120 1.17 4.65 33.74
CA GLU A 120 2.56 4.88 33.33
C GLU A 120 3.34 3.59 33.05
N LYS A 121 3.06 2.48 33.75
CA LYS A 121 3.74 1.20 33.50
C LYS A 121 3.29 0.56 32.18
N ILE A 122 2.02 0.73 31.81
CA ILE A 122 1.51 0.26 30.51
C ILE A 122 2.10 1.11 29.39
N ILE A 123 2.16 2.43 29.58
CA ILE A 123 2.81 3.34 28.63
C ILE A 123 4.28 2.96 28.43
N GLU A 124 5.03 2.72 29.51
CA GLU A 124 6.45 2.34 29.42
C GLU A 124 6.64 1.02 28.68
N LYS A 125 5.78 0.01 28.93
CA LYS A 125 5.81 -1.26 28.17
C LYS A 125 5.50 -1.04 26.69
N TYR A 126 4.52 -0.19 26.38
CA TYR A 126 4.15 0.11 25.01
C TYR A 126 5.30 0.77 24.24
N ILE A 127 5.94 1.79 24.84
CA ILE A 127 7.10 2.48 24.24
C ILE A 127 8.24 1.50 23.99
N LYS A 128 8.59 0.69 25.00
CA LYS A 128 9.64 -0.34 24.86
C LYS A 128 9.31 -1.34 23.76
N ALA A 129 8.06 -1.78 23.65
CA ALA A 129 7.66 -2.69 22.59
C ALA A 129 7.69 -2.03 21.20
N ASP A 130 7.29 -0.76 21.07
CA ASP A 130 7.37 -0.02 19.81
C ASP A 130 8.84 0.16 19.37
N GLU A 131 9.76 0.49 20.27
CA GLU A 131 11.20 0.54 19.98
C GLU A 131 11.73 -0.81 19.44
N VAL A 132 11.20 -1.91 19.97
CA VAL A 132 11.61 -3.26 19.58
C VAL A 132 11.07 -3.66 18.20
N TYR A 133 9.88 -3.18 17.79
CA TYR A 133 9.19 -3.68 16.59
C TYR A 133 9.10 -2.70 15.43
N SER A 134 9.16 -1.39 15.67
CA SER A 134 9.02 -0.33 14.67
C SER A 134 10.10 -0.40 13.59
N GLY A 135 11.36 -0.60 13.99
CA GLY A 135 12.53 -0.67 13.09
C GLY A 135 12.81 -2.06 12.49
N LYS A 136 12.02 -3.08 12.82
CA LYS A 136 12.21 -4.43 12.29
C LYS A 136 11.51 -4.61 10.95
N SER A 137 12.11 -5.46 10.10
CA SER A 137 11.50 -5.87 8.85
C SER A 137 10.22 -6.67 9.12
N LEU A 138 9.29 -6.62 8.15
CA LEU A 138 8.05 -7.39 8.20
C LEU A 138 8.32 -8.90 8.43
N ASP A 139 9.34 -9.48 7.79
CA ASP A 139 9.70 -10.89 7.99
C ASP A 139 10.08 -11.23 9.43
N LYS A 140 10.86 -10.36 10.09
CA LYS A 140 11.25 -10.53 11.50
C LYS A 140 10.04 -10.42 12.42
N ASN A 141 9.11 -9.54 12.11
CA ASN A 141 7.89 -9.38 12.90
C ASN A 141 6.93 -10.56 12.70
N ILE A 142 6.77 -11.08 11.48
CA ILE A 142 6.02 -12.31 11.21
C ILE A 142 6.59 -13.49 12.00
N GLN A 143 7.91 -13.67 12.00
CA GLN A 143 8.57 -14.71 12.81
C GLN A 143 8.29 -14.56 14.31
N LYS A 144 8.17 -13.32 14.80
CA LYS A 144 7.79 -13.06 16.19
C LYS A 144 6.33 -13.37 16.48
N CYS A 145 5.42 -13.07 15.55
CA CYS A 145 4.02 -13.49 15.67
C CYS A 145 3.89 -15.01 15.80
N ILE A 146 4.69 -15.78 15.07
CA ILE A 146 4.75 -17.25 15.22
C ILE A 146 5.22 -17.64 16.63
N LYS A 147 6.33 -17.04 17.09
CA LYS A 147 6.88 -17.31 18.43
C LYS A 147 5.86 -17.04 19.54
N TYR A 148 4.98 -16.05 19.35
CA TYR A 148 3.93 -15.68 20.29
C TYR A 148 2.59 -16.39 20.07
N ASN A 149 2.53 -17.34 19.11
CA ASN A 149 1.31 -18.04 18.70
C ASN A 149 0.17 -17.07 18.29
N ILE A 150 0.53 -15.87 17.82
CA ILE A 150 -0.40 -14.93 17.20
C ILE A 150 -0.72 -15.42 15.77
N LEU A 151 0.28 -15.95 15.08
CA LEU A 151 0.12 -16.63 13.80
C LEU A 151 0.59 -18.08 13.94
N ASN A 152 -0.09 -19.00 13.27
CA ASN A 152 0.42 -20.37 13.12
C ASN A 152 1.37 -20.48 11.90
N SER A 153 1.97 -21.66 11.71
CA SER A 153 2.94 -21.90 10.64
C SER A 153 2.34 -21.78 9.23
N GLU A 154 1.09 -22.22 9.04
CA GLU A 154 0.38 -22.15 7.76
C GLU A 154 0.04 -20.69 7.41
N GLU A 155 -0.57 -19.97 8.35
CA GLU A 155 -0.88 -18.54 8.23
C GLU A 155 0.39 -17.72 7.93
N SER A 156 1.50 -18.03 8.60
CA SER A 156 2.77 -17.35 8.33
C SER A 156 3.32 -17.65 6.94
N GLN A 157 3.16 -18.88 6.44
CA GLN A 157 3.65 -19.26 5.12
C GLN A 157 2.85 -18.55 4.03
N GLU A 158 1.52 -18.57 4.15
CA GLU A 158 0.61 -17.85 3.27
C GLU A 158 0.94 -16.35 3.25
N LEU A 159 1.11 -15.73 4.42
CA LEU A 159 1.43 -14.31 4.53
C LEU A 159 2.79 -13.95 3.89
N LYS A 160 3.79 -14.84 3.95
CA LYS A 160 5.09 -14.62 3.30
C LYS A 160 4.98 -14.67 1.77
N GLU A 161 4.20 -15.60 1.24
CA GLU A 161 3.94 -15.69 -0.20
C GLU A 161 3.18 -14.46 -0.68
N TYR A 162 2.19 -14.04 0.11
CA TYR A 162 1.40 -12.86 -0.14
C TYR A 162 2.24 -11.57 -0.13
N LYS A 163 3.09 -11.41 0.89
CA LYS A 163 4.06 -10.31 1.02
C LYS A 163 4.96 -10.23 -0.21
N LEU A 164 5.48 -11.35 -0.70
CA LEU A 164 6.37 -11.35 -1.86
C LEU A 164 5.69 -10.75 -3.09
N LYS A 165 4.42 -11.10 -3.32
CA LYS A 165 3.65 -10.65 -4.49
C LYS A 165 3.21 -9.19 -4.38
N PHE A 166 2.56 -8.81 -3.27
CA PHE A 166 1.98 -7.48 -3.12
C PHE A 166 2.94 -6.49 -2.48
N ARG A 167 3.48 -6.79 -1.31
CA ARG A 167 4.33 -5.86 -0.57
C ARG A 167 5.68 -5.65 -1.26
N ASP A 168 6.46 -6.70 -1.42
CA ASP A 168 7.80 -6.58 -2.02
C ASP A 168 7.70 -6.21 -3.52
N GLY A 169 6.70 -6.78 -4.20
CA GLY A 169 6.43 -6.51 -5.61
C GLY A 169 6.13 -5.03 -5.88
N PHE A 170 5.19 -4.42 -5.17
CA PHE A 170 4.81 -3.02 -5.42
C PHE A 170 5.77 -2.00 -4.81
N SER A 171 6.35 -2.27 -3.62
CA SER A 171 7.28 -1.34 -2.98
C SER A 171 8.60 -1.15 -3.74
N HIS A 172 9.03 -2.18 -4.49
CA HIS A 172 10.24 -2.10 -5.32
C HIS A 172 9.94 -2.03 -6.82
N PHE A 173 8.67 -1.94 -7.21
CA PHE A 173 8.22 -2.07 -8.59
C PHE A 173 8.91 -3.25 -9.30
N THR A 174 8.67 -4.46 -8.82
CA THR A 174 9.27 -5.69 -9.34
C THR A 174 8.23 -6.53 -10.08
N PRO A 175 8.02 -6.32 -11.40
CA PRO A 175 7.01 -7.03 -12.20
C PRO A 175 7.08 -8.55 -12.08
N LYS A 176 8.29 -9.12 -11.99
CA LYS A 176 8.50 -10.56 -11.84
C LYS A 176 7.83 -11.12 -10.57
N ASN A 177 7.78 -10.35 -9.50
CA ASN A 177 7.14 -10.77 -8.25
C ASN A 177 5.61 -10.58 -8.32
N ILE A 178 5.17 -9.44 -8.85
CA ILE A 178 3.74 -9.08 -8.97
C ILE A 178 3.01 -10.10 -9.86
N LEU A 179 3.62 -10.46 -10.98
CA LEU A 179 3.01 -11.28 -12.04
C LEU A 179 3.33 -12.78 -11.89
N LYS A 180 3.97 -13.18 -10.78
CA LYS A 180 4.38 -14.57 -10.54
C LYS A 180 3.14 -15.48 -10.44
N GLY A 181 3.03 -16.47 -11.33
CA GLY A 181 1.96 -17.48 -11.30
C GLY A 181 0.70 -17.13 -12.10
N GLU A 182 0.54 -15.90 -12.59
CA GLU A 182 -0.41 -15.63 -13.65
C GLU A 182 0.20 -16.13 -14.96
N SER A 183 -0.02 -17.41 -15.25
CA SER A 183 0.39 -18.10 -16.49
C SER A 183 -0.05 -17.39 -17.77
N LYS A 184 -0.96 -16.41 -17.66
CA LYS A 184 -1.29 -15.48 -18.74
C LYS A 184 -0.19 -14.48 -19.06
N MET A 185 0.96 -14.52 -18.39
CA MET A 185 2.08 -13.73 -18.87
C MET A 185 2.61 -14.28 -20.20
N ILE A 186 2.64 -15.59 -20.46
CA ILE A 186 2.98 -16.17 -21.79
C ILE A 186 2.46 -17.62 -21.88
N SER A 187 1.19 -17.82 -22.24
CA SER A 187 0.74 -19.09 -22.85
C SER A 187 -0.05 -18.79 -24.11
N ILE A 188 0.47 -17.88 -24.94
CA ILE A 188 0.24 -18.04 -26.37
C ILE A 188 1.16 -19.21 -26.74
N PRO A 189 0.65 -20.34 -27.27
CA PRO A 189 1.49 -21.32 -27.91
C PRO A 189 2.10 -20.62 -29.12
N LEU A 190 3.21 -19.93 -28.89
CA LEU A 190 3.97 -19.34 -29.97
C LEU A 190 4.74 -20.48 -30.54
N ASP A 191 4.31 -20.90 -31.74
CA ASP A 191 5.23 -21.51 -32.67
C ASP A 191 6.56 -20.76 -32.59
N SER A 192 7.61 -21.56 -32.46
CA SER A 192 8.99 -21.24 -32.05
C SER A 192 9.74 -20.19 -32.89
N GLN A 193 9.06 -19.26 -33.56
CA GLN A 193 9.64 -18.34 -34.55
C GLN A 193 9.63 -16.85 -34.21
N ASN A 194 9.12 -16.38 -33.06
CA ASN A 194 9.05 -14.93 -32.80
C ASN A 194 9.77 -14.45 -31.53
N SER A 195 11.10 -14.58 -31.51
CA SER A 195 12.00 -14.00 -30.50
C SER A 195 11.83 -12.49 -30.28
N LYS A 196 11.26 -11.78 -31.26
CA LYS A 196 10.89 -10.36 -31.17
C LYS A 196 9.76 -10.11 -30.17
N MET A 197 8.76 -10.99 -30.11
CA MET A 197 7.60 -10.83 -29.23
C MET A 197 7.95 -11.09 -27.76
N GLU A 198 8.84 -12.05 -27.50
CA GLU A 198 9.39 -12.30 -26.16
C GLU A 198 10.20 -11.09 -25.63
N ARG A 199 10.92 -10.38 -26.52
CA ARG A 199 11.62 -9.13 -26.16
C ARG A 199 10.66 -7.98 -25.86
N HIS A 200 9.56 -7.85 -26.59
CA HIS A 200 8.55 -6.81 -26.35
C HIS A 200 7.84 -6.98 -24.98
N LEU A 201 7.58 -8.22 -24.56
CA LEU A 201 7.00 -8.52 -23.24
C LEU A 201 7.96 -8.22 -22.07
N LYS A 202 9.27 -8.16 -22.34
CA LYS A 202 10.30 -7.77 -21.36
C LYS A 202 10.54 -6.25 -21.33
N MET A 203 9.89 -5.46 -22.18
CA MET A 203 10.08 -4.01 -22.17
C MET A 203 9.46 -3.38 -20.91
N PRO A 204 10.15 -2.44 -20.24
CA PRO A 204 9.65 -1.79 -19.03
C PRO A 204 8.27 -1.14 -19.20
N THR A 205 7.98 -0.56 -20.37
CA THR A 205 6.69 0.08 -20.67
C THR A 205 5.53 -0.91 -20.72
N TYR A 206 5.74 -2.09 -21.32
CA TYR A 206 4.76 -3.17 -21.33
C TYR A 206 4.56 -3.73 -19.93
N GLN A 207 5.65 -3.99 -19.20
CA GLN A 207 5.57 -4.46 -17.81
C GLN A 207 4.80 -3.48 -16.91
N ALA A 208 4.97 -2.18 -17.10
CA ALA A 208 4.22 -1.17 -16.36
C ALA A 208 2.72 -1.20 -16.67
N LYS A 209 2.33 -1.46 -17.93
CA LYS A 209 0.93 -1.63 -18.31
C LYS A 209 0.32 -2.88 -17.65
N GLU A 210 1.04 -4.00 -17.66
CA GLU A 210 0.58 -5.24 -17.03
C GLU A 210 0.45 -5.09 -15.52
N VAL A 211 1.42 -4.44 -14.86
CA VAL A 211 1.33 -4.14 -13.42
C VAL A 211 0.12 -3.25 -13.11
N LYS A 212 -0.18 -2.24 -13.96
CA LYS A 212 -1.39 -1.41 -13.80
C LYS A 212 -2.68 -2.24 -13.95
N MET A 213 -2.73 -3.15 -14.92
CA MET A 213 -3.88 -4.05 -15.10
C MET A 213 -4.05 -5.01 -13.94
N PHE A 214 -2.96 -5.63 -13.49
CA PHE A 214 -2.94 -6.47 -12.30
C PHE A 214 -3.45 -5.70 -11.08
N ALA A 215 -2.97 -4.47 -10.86
CA ALA A 215 -3.39 -3.64 -9.74
C ALA A 215 -4.89 -3.36 -9.79
N ARG A 216 -5.42 -2.99 -10.96
CA ARG A 216 -6.86 -2.77 -11.18
C ARG A 216 -7.71 -3.99 -10.83
N GLN A 217 -7.22 -5.20 -11.13
CA GLN A 217 -7.95 -6.45 -10.88
C GLN A 217 -7.86 -6.91 -9.42
N ASN A 218 -6.77 -6.57 -8.72
CA ASN A 218 -6.43 -7.20 -7.44
C ASN A 218 -6.48 -6.25 -6.23
N ALA A 219 -6.58 -4.93 -6.41
CA ALA A 219 -6.49 -3.99 -5.29
C ALA A 219 -7.59 -4.17 -4.23
N GLU A 220 -8.85 -4.39 -4.63
CA GLU A 220 -9.94 -4.66 -3.69
C GLU A 220 -9.74 -5.98 -2.94
N ALA A 221 -9.40 -7.05 -3.66
CA ALA A 221 -9.12 -8.34 -3.05
C ALA A 221 -7.96 -8.24 -2.06
N HIS A 222 -6.97 -7.40 -2.37
CA HIS A 222 -5.84 -7.14 -1.50
C HIS A 222 -6.22 -6.39 -0.23
N LEU A 223 -7.01 -5.32 -0.34
CA LEU A 223 -7.57 -4.64 0.81
C LEU A 223 -8.36 -5.61 1.70
N LYS A 224 -9.30 -6.37 1.11
CA LYS A 224 -10.12 -7.34 1.83
C LYS A 224 -9.27 -8.37 2.57
N TYR A 225 -8.21 -8.87 1.95
CA TYR A 225 -7.28 -9.80 2.56
C TYR A 225 -6.62 -9.20 3.81
N VAL A 226 -6.06 -8.00 3.68
CA VAL A 226 -5.38 -7.32 4.80
C VAL A 226 -6.36 -6.98 5.93
N LEU A 227 -7.60 -6.59 5.61
CA LEU A 227 -8.64 -6.42 6.64
C LEU A 227 -8.96 -7.73 7.38
N GLY A 228 -8.95 -8.86 6.68
CA GLY A 228 -9.06 -10.18 7.28
C GLY A 228 -7.92 -10.49 8.25
N ILE A 229 -6.67 -10.21 7.84
CA ILE A 229 -5.49 -10.35 8.70
C ILE A 229 -5.60 -9.45 9.94
N ILE A 230 -6.00 -8.20 9.79
CA ILE A 230 -6.21 -7.29 10.92
C ILE A 230 -7.18 -7.89 11.93
N ASN A 231 -8.34 -8.36 11.48
CA ASN A 231 -9.34 -8.95 12.37
C ASN A 231 -8.80 -10.19 13.10
N HIS A 232 -8.07 -11.06 12.39
CA HIS A 232 -7.42 -12.22 12.99
C HIS A 232 -6.40 -11.83 14.07
N LEU A 233 -5.54 -10.86 13.78
CA LEU A 233 -4.55 -10.36 14.73
C LEU A 233 -5.21 -9.77 15.99
N GLN A 234 -6.24 -8.94 15.83
CA GLN A 234 -6.99 -8.37 16.96
C GLN A 234 -7.60 -9.47 17.82
N TYR A 235 -8.19 -10.50 17.20
CA TYR A 235 -8.76 -11.64 17.91
C TYR A 235 -7.70 -12.42 18.70
N LYS A 236 -6.55 -12.72 18.09
CA LYS A 236 -5.47 -13.47 18.73
C LYS A 236 -4.84 -12.73 19.90
N VAL A 237 -4.68 -11.42 19.78
CA VAL A 237 -4.21 -10.57 20.88
C VAL A 237 -5.23 -10.54 22.02
N LEU A 238 -6.53 -10.43 21.72
CA LEU A 238 -7.59 -10.50 22.73
C LEU A 238 -7.65 -11.85 23.47
N GLU A 239 -7.51 -12.98 22.77
CA GLU A 239 -7.52 -14.30 23.38
C GLU A 239 -6.47 -14.41 24.49
N LYS A 240 -5.30 -13.80 24.27
CA LYS A 240 -4.23 -13.77 25.28
C LYS A 240 -4.65 -13.03 26.55
N PHE A 241 -5.34 -11.90 26.42
CA PHE A 241 -5.80 -11.12 27.57
C PHE A 241 -6.90 -11.80 28.36
N LYS A 242 -7.67 -12.71 27.75
CA LYS A 242 -8.67 -13.52 28.47
C LYS A 242 -8.04 -14.68 29.26
N GLN A 243 -6.80 -15.05 28.97
CA GLN A 243 -6.06 -16.14 29.61
C GLN A 243 -5.05 -15.67 30.66
N ALA A 244 -4.87 -14.35 30.80
CA ALA A 244 -3.98 -13.71 31.76
C ALA A 244 -4.76 -13.24 32.99
#